data_AF-A0A919KKA4-F1
#
_entry.id   AF-A0A919KKA4-F1
#
_cell.length_a   1.000
_cell.length_b   1.000
_cell.length_c   1.000
_cell.angle_alpha   90.00
_cell.angle_beta   90.00
_cell.angle_gamma   90.00
#
_symmetry.space_group_name_H-M   'P 1'
#
loop_
_entity.id
_entity.type
_entity.pdbx_description
1 polymer ?
#
loop_
_entity_poly.entity_id
_entity_poly.type
_entity_poly.pdbx_seq_one_letter_code
_entity_poly.pdbx_strand_id
1 'polypeptide(L)'
;MKTSTLGRGLLAACVFTLSASIASAEPAGEGEMTAEQFLQSLHFRDGHIEIPQAKAHFDLGQEFRYLDQADARRVLEEFWANPPDESVLGLVVPRHPALDEDGSWAVVVTYADDGYVSDADAAKIDYDELLSDMKQGTAEDNQARREQGYGTVDLVGWAVPPRYDAGSKKLHWAKELHFEGQQDNTLNYDIRVLGRHGYLSLNAIADMNELEQVREGMQKLLPMTGFDEGARYADHNPSTDKIASYGLATLIGGGLAAKAGLFAKLGLVLAKFWKLLLIGVMAVGAGIRKLFGARKERQGTVR
;
A
#
# COMPACT_ATOMS: atom_id res chain seq x y z
N MET A 1 -20.74 16.68 -8.61
CA MET A 1 -19.79 16.60 -7.48
C MET A 1 -19.28 15.17 -7.43
N LYS A 2 -18.05 14.94 -7.91
CA LYS A 2 -17.43 13.61 -7.90
C LYS A 2 -16.70 13.44 -6.57
N THR A 3 -17.23 12.59 -5.71
CA THR A 3 -16.57 12.11 -4.49
C THR A 3 -15.54 11.06 -4.90
N SER A 4 -14.27 11.43 -4.86
CA SER A 4 -13.13 10.52 -5.02
C SER A 4 -12.87 9.86 -3.67
N THR A 5 -13.54 8.74 -3.42
CA THR A 5 -13.21 7.85 -2.30
C THR A 5 -12.11 6.90 -2.80
N LEU A 6 -10.84 7.29 -2.69
CA LEU A 6 -9.76 6.31 -2.82
C LEU A 6 -9.79 5.47 -1.53
N GLY A 7 -10.44 4.31 -1.62
CA GLY A 7 -10.30 3.23 -0.65
C GLY A 7 -8.84 2.79 -0.65
N ARG A 8 -8.13 3.09 0.43
CA ARG A 8 -6.77 2.62 0.67
C ARG A 8 -6.87 1.24 1.31
N GLY A 9 -7.01 0.21 0.49
CA GLY A 9 -6.84 -1.16 0.93
C GLY A 9 -5.35 -1.40 1.19
N LEU A 10 -4.98 -1.58 2.45
CA LEU A 10 -3.73 -2.24 2.77
C LEU A 10 -3.92 -3.71 2.34
N LEU A 11 -3.31 -4.12 1.23
CA LEU A 11 -3.20 -5.53 0.87
C LEU A 11 -2.40 -6.24 1.98
N ALA A 12 -3.12 -6.82 2.93
CA ALA A 12 -2.63 -7.92 3.75
C ALA A 12 -3.26 -9.18 3.14
N ALA A 13 -2.53 -9.81 2.23
CA ALA A 13 -3.00 -11.00 1.56
C ALA A 13 -3.05 -12.18 2.53
N CYS A 14 -4.22 -12.77 2.72
CA CYS A 14 -4.41 -14.06 3.36
C CYS A 14 -4.18 -15.14 2.31
N VAL A 15 -3.17 -15.98 2.50
CA VAL A 15 -3.21 -17.32 1.91
C VAL A 15 -3.88 -18.19 2.97
N PHE A 16 -5.16 -18.51 2.79
CA PHE A 16 -5.78 -19.53 3.62
C PHE A 16 -5.29 -20.88 3.11
N THR A 17 -4.33 -21.48 3.79
CA THR A 17 -4.14 -22.92 3.64
C THR A 17 -5.35 -23.58 4.30
N LEU A 18 -6.16 -24.29 3.51
CA LEU A 18 -7.12 -25.22 4.08
C LEU A 18 -6.30 -26.27 4.82
N SER A 19 -6.26 -26.19 6.15
CA SER A 19 -5.83 -27.32 6.97
C SER A 19 -6.86 -28.44 6.78
N ALA A 20 -6.64 -29.27 5.76
CA ALA A 20 -7.34 -30.52 5.57
C ALA A 20 -6.99 -31.41 6.76
N SER A 21 -7.83 -31.41 7.78
CA SER A 21 -7.89 -32.53 8.71
C SER A 21 -8.06 -33.78 7.85
N ILE A 22 -7.16 -34.76 7.99
CA ILE A 22 -7.25 -36.05 7.30
C ILE A 22 -8.47 -36.78 7.86
N ALA A 23 -9.64 -36.40 7.38
CA ALA A 23 -10.87 -37.15 7.41
C ALA A 23 -11.06 -37.65 5.98
N SER A 24 -11.20 -38.97 5.88
CA SER A 24 -11.48 -39.76 4.67
C SER A 24 -11.95 -38.95 3.46
N ALA A 25 -11.21 -39.05 2.36
CA ALA A 25 -11.57 -38.47 1.07
C ALA A 25 -13.01 -38.84 0.67
N GLU A 26 -13.95 -37.91 0.88
CA GLU A 26 -15.21 -37.90 0.17
C GLU A 26 -14.94 -37.42 -1.27
N PRO A 27 -15.59 -38.00 -2.28
CA PRO A 27 -15.43 -37.55 -3.66
C PRO A 27 -15.90 -36.10 -3.76
N ALA A 28 -15.10 -35.25 -4.41
CA ALA A 28 -15.47 -33.88 -4.72
C ALA A 28 -16.87 -33.84 -5.33
N GLY A 29 -17.76 -33.02 -4.76
CA GLY A 29 -19.14 -32.87 -5.22
C GLY A 29 -19.18 -32.40 -6.69
N GLU A 30 -20.23 -32.83 -7.40
CA GLU A 30 -20.51 -32.38 -8.77
C GLU A 30 -20.62 -30.84 -8.82
N GLY A 31 -19.57 -30.15 -9.28
CA GLY A 31 -19.62 -28.72 -9.58
C GLY A 31 -18.39 -27.87 -9.21
N GLU A 32 -17.44 -28.38 -8.42
CA GLU A 32 -16.23 -27.60 -8.05
C GLU A 32 -15.08 -27.85 -9.05
N MET A 33 -14.53 -26.75 -9.59
CA MET A 33 -13.39 -26.77 -10.50
C MET A 33 -12.11 -27.12 -9.73
N THR A 34 -11.28 -28.04 -10.24
CA THR A 34 -9.99 -28.37 -9.61
C THR A 34 -9.01 -27.19 -9.71
N ALA A 35 -7.97 -27.15 -8.85
CA ALA A 35 -6.91 -26.13 -8.96
C ALA A 35 -6.25 -26.12 -10.35
N GLU A 36 -5.98 -27.30 -10.90
CA GLU A 36 -5.43 -27.44 -12.25
C GLU A 36 -6.38 -26.85 -13.32
N GLN A 37 -7.68 -27.16 -13.25
CA GLN A 37 -8.68 -26.61 -14.17
C GLN A 37 -8.81 -25.08 -14.00
N PHE A 38 -8.74 -24.59 -12.76
CA PHE A 38 -8.74 -23.15 -12.47
C PHE A 38 -7.57 -22.48 -13.18
N LEU A 39 -6.35 -22.99 -13.03
CA LEU A 39 -5.16 -22.44 -13.67
C LEU A 39 -5.19 -22.53 -15.19
N GLN A 40 -5.70 -23.64 -15.75
CA GLN A 40 -5.89 -23.79 -17.19
C GLN A 40 -6.90 -22.79 -17.77
N SER A 41 -7.80 -22.25 -16.94
CA SER A 41 -8.77 -21.22 -17.34
C SER A 41 -8.21 -19.79 -17.33
N LEU A 42 -6.98 -19.59 -16.85
CA LEU A 42 -6.34 -18.27 -16.78
C LEU A 42 -5.58 -17.93 -18.07
N HIS A 43 -5.59 -16.66 -18.45
CA HIS A 43 -4.95 -16.14 -19.65
C HIS A 43 -3.58 -15.55 -19.33
N PHE A 44 -2.57 -16.42 -19.25
CA PHE A 44 -1.20 -15.99 -19.05
C PHE A 44 -0.63 -15.27 -20.28
N ARG A 45 0.06 -14.15 -20.02
CA ARG A 45 0.80 -13.37 -21.01
C ARG A 45 2.30 -13.41 -20.74
N ASP A 46 3.06 -13.29 -21.81
CA ASP A 46 4.51 -13.44 -21.84
C ASP A 46 5.18 -12.24 -22.52
N GLY A 47 6.47 -12.04 -22.22
CA GLY A 47 7.29 -11.02 -22.89
C GLY A 47 6.93 -9.61 -22.46
N HIS A 48 6.70 -8.73 -23.44
CA HIS A 48 6.42 -7.32 -23.20
C HIS A 48 4.97 -7.08 -22.76
N ILE A 49 4.80 -6.54 -21.56
CA ILE A 49 3.51 -6.25 -20.93
C ILE A 49 3.41 -4.75 -20.65
N GLU A 50 2.56 -4.08 -21.41
CA GLU A 50 2.22 -2.68 -21.17
C GLU A 50 1.35 -2.52 -19.92
N ILE A 51 1.63 -1.48 -19.13
CA ILE A 51 0.84 -1.02 -17.99
C ILE A 51 0.40 0.42 -18.25
N PRO A 52 -0.63 0.64 -19.10
CA PRO A 52 -0.95 1.97 -19.63
C PRO A 52 -1.30 3.00 -18.56
N GLN A 53 -1.91 2.56 -17.45
CA GLN A 53 -2.30 3.42 -16.33
C GLN A 53 -1.09 4.10 -15.69
N ALA A 54 0.06 3.41 -15.68
CA ALA A 54 1.31 3.88 -15.08
C ALA A 54 2.29 4.47 -16.11
N LYS A 55 2.03 4.30 -17.43
CA LYS A 55 3.04 4.51 -18.49
C LYS A 55 4.33 3.77 -18.16
N ALA A 56 4.16 2.48 -17.93
CA ALA A 56 5.20 1.56 -17.53
C ALA A 56 5.01 0.24 -18.27
N HIS A 57 6.04 -0.60 -18.24
CA HIS A 57 6.00 -1.92 -18.83
C HIS A 57 6.79 -2.92 -18.00
N PHE A 58 6.49 -4.19 -18.24
CA PHE A 58 7.35 -5.31 -17.90
C PHE A 58 7.91 -5.96 -19.16
N ASP A 59 9.21 -6.20 -19.21
CA ASP A 59 9.87 -7.03 -20.22
C ASP A 59 10.17 -8.42 -19.62
N LEU A 60 9.13 -9.24 -19.49
CA LEU A 60 9.23 -10.52 -18.80
C LEU A 60 10.08 -11.52 -19.59
N GLY A 61 11.06 -12.11 -18.90
CA GLY A 61 11.81 -13.26 -19.41
C GLY A 61 11.00 -14.57 -19.35
N GLN A 62 11.69 -15.69 -19.56
CA GLN A 62 11.04 -17.01 -19.52
C GLN A 62 10.64 -17.45 -18.11
N GLU A 63 11.16 -16.81 -17.07
CA GLU A 63 10.93 -17.19 -15.66
C GLU A 63 9.58 -16.72 -15.13
N PHE A 64 8.98 -15.69 -15.73
CA PHE A 64 7.75 -15.06 -15.26
C PHE A 64 6.68 -15.04 -16.34
N ARG A 65 5.43 -14.93 -15.89
CA ARG A 65 4.25 -14.66 -16.71
C ARG A 65 3.40 -13.60 -16.03
N TYR A 66 2.50 -13.00 -16.80
CA TYR A 66 1.57 -12.00 -16.31
C TYR A 66 0.13 -12.45 -16.46
N LEU A 67 -0.70 -12.13 -15.47
CA LEU A 67 -2.15 -12.15 -15.57
C LEU A 67 -2.67 -10.72 -15.52
N ASP A 68 -3.51 -10.36 -16.49
CA ASP A 68 -4.22 -9.09 -16.47
C ASP A 68 -5.21 -9.05 -15.29
N GLN A 69 -5.65 -7.84 -14.93
CA GLN A 69 -6.53 -7.55 -13.79
C GLN A 69 -7.66 -8.56 -13.56
N ALA A 70 -8.37 -8.98 -14.61
CA ALA A 70 -9.49 -9.91 -14.48
C ALA A 70 -9.06 -11.27 -13.89
N ASP A 71 -8.05 -11.91 -14.47
CA ASP A 71 -7.55 -13.20 -13.99
C ASP A 71 -6.71 -13.07 -12.72
N ALA A 72 -5.99 -11.95 -12.56
CA ALA A 72 -5.27 -11.63 -11.32
C ALA A 72 -6.24 -11.58 -10.11
N ARG A 73 -7.38 -10.92 -10.28
CA ARG A 73 -8.41 -10.85 -9.23
C ARG A 73 -9.05 -12.20 -8.97
N ARG A 74 -9.27 -13.05 -10.00
CA ARG A 74 -9.72 -14.43 -9.78
C ARG A 74 -8.73 -15.20 -8.91
N VAL A 75 -7.42 -15.11 -9.17
CA VAL A 75 -6.41 -15.76 -8.33
C VAL A 75 -6.48 -15.22 -6.89
N LEU A 76 -6.47 -13.90 -6.71
CA LEU A 76 -6.42 -13.31 -5.38
C LEU A 76 -7.71 -13.55 -4.58
N GLU A 77 -8.87 -13.36 -5.20
CA GLU A 77 -10.19 -13.33 -4.53
C GLU A 77 -10.86 -14.70 -4.49
N GLU A 78 -10.81 -15.47 -5.59
CA GLU A 78 -11.48 -16.78 -5.66
C GLU A 78 -10.56 -17.91 -5.21
N PHE A 79 -9.30 -17.91 -5.67
CA PHE A 79 -8.37 -19.01 -5.39
C PHE A 79 -7.67 -18.86 -4.04
N TRP A 80 -7.27 -17.64 -3.67
CA TRP A 80 -6.62 -17.35 -2.38
C TRP A 80 -7.55 -16.74 -1.33
N ALA A 81 -8.83 -16.51 -1.67
CA ALA A 81 -9.86 -16.02 -0.76
C ALA A 81 -9.53 -14.65 -0.11
N ASN A 82 -8.80 -13.77 -0.81
CA ASN A 82 -8.57 -12.40 -0.37
C ASN A 82 -9.82 -11.52 -0.53
N PRO A 83 -9.94 -10.44 0.27
CA PRO A 83 -10.93 -9.41 0.02
C PRO A 83 -10.80 -8.80 -1.38
N PRO A 84 -11.92 -8.37 -2.01
CA PRO A 84 -11.86 -7.74 -3.32
C PRO A 84 -11.03 -6.47 -3.36
N ASP A 85 -10.23 -6.32 -4.42
CA ASP A 85 -9.42 -5.11 -4.65
C ASP A 85 -9.45 -4.69 -6.13
N GLU A 86 -10.20 -3.62 -6.41
CA GLU A 86 -10.31 -3.05 -7.76
C GLU A 86 -9.05 -2.31 -8.21
N SER A 87 -8.10 -2.05 -7.31
CA SER A 87 -6.84 -1.35 -7.64
C SER A 87 -5.77 -2.26 -8.26
N VAL A 88 -5.96 -3.58 -8.18
CA VAL A 88 -5.09 -4.58 -8.81
C VAL A 88 -5.05 -4.35 -10.31
N LEU A 89 -3.86 -4.09 -10.86
CA LEU A 89 -3.65 -3.99 -12.31
C LEU A 89 -3.37 -5.36 -12.93
N GLY A 90 -2.71 -6.24 -12.18
CA GLY A 90 -2.46 -7.62 -12.57
C GLY A 90 -1.55 -8.34 -11.59
N LEU A 91 -1.12 -9.53 -12.00
CA LEU A 91 -0.34 -10.46 -11.18
C LEU A 91 0.86 -10.95 -12.01
N VAL A 92 2.08 -10.71 -11.55
CA VAL A 92 3.26 -11.39 -12.09
C VAL A 92 3.46 -12.67 -11.31
N VAL A 93 3.58 -13.79 -12.01
CA VAL A 93 3.77 -15.10 -11.40
C VAL A 93 5.04 -15.76 -11.92
N PRO A 94 5.83 -16.43 -11.07
CA PRO A 94 6.88 -17.32 -11.53
C PRO A 94 6.26 -18.49 -12.31
N ARG A 95 7.02 -19.08 -13.23
CA ARG A 95 6.60 -20.34 -13.87
C ARG A 95 6.75 -21.54 -12.95
N HIS A 96 7.74 -21.48 -12.05
CA HIS A 96 8.08 -22.53 -11.10
C HIS A 96 8.53 -21.90 -9.77
N PRO A 97 7.99 -22.36 -8.62
CA PRO A 97 6.79 -23.19 -8.53
C PRO A 97 5.55 -22.51 -9.16
N ALA A 98 4.63 -23.30 -9.72
CA ALA A 98 3.36 -22.81 -10.27
C ALA A 98 2.40 -22.37 -9.16
N LEU A 99 1.32 -21.66 -9.49
CA LEU A 99 0.39 -21.08 -8.51
C LEU A 99 -0.32 -22.11 -7.60
N ASP A 100 -0.44 -23.35 -8.02
CA ASP A 100 -1.05 -24.47 -7.28
C ASP A 100 -0.02 -25.41 -6.62
N GLU A 101 1.27 -25.11 -6.79
CA GLU A 101 2.36 -25.88 -6.17
C GLU A 101 2.73 -25.30 -4.80
N ASP A 102 3.21 -26.16 -3.89
CA ASP A 102 3.74 -25.74 -2.60
C ASP A 102 4.94 -24.79 -2.80
N GLY A 103 5.02 -23.74 -1.97
CA GLY A 103 6.05 -22.70 -2.09
C GLY A 103 5.79 -21.72 -3.25
N SER A 104 4.59 -21.74 -3.84
CA SER A 104 4.18 -20.74 -4.82
C SER A 104 4.19 -19.33 -4.23
N TRP A 105 4.40 -18.37 -5.12
CA TRP A 105 4.35 -16.95 -4.77
C TRP A 105 3.90 -16.16 -5.98
N ALA A 106 3.37 -14.96 -5.73
CA ALA A 106 2.95 -14.07 -6.81
C ALA A 106 3.16 -12.62 -6.43
N VAL A 107 3.38 -11.77 -7.43
CA VAL A 107 3.58 -10.32 -7.26
C VAL A 107 2.33 -9.58 -7.72
N VAL A 108 1.60 -9.03 -6.77
CA VAL A 108 0.46 -8.15 -7.04
C VAL A 108 0.99 -6.81 -7.52
N VAL A 109 0.51 -6.38 -8.68
CA VAL A 109 0.89 -5.10 -9.29
C VAL A 109 -0.24 -4.10 -9.09
N THR A 110 0.04 -2.99 -8.43
CA THR A 110 -0.87 -1.82 -8.34
C THR A 110 -0.12 -0.54 -8.71
N TYR A 111 -0.88 0.53 -9.00
CA TYR A 111 -0.32 1.84 -9.30
C TYR A 111 -1.05 2.94 -8.52
N ALA A 112 -0.28 3.90 -8.01
CA ALA A 112 -0.83 5.10 -7.38
C ALA A 112 -0.42 6.35 -8.18
N ASP A 113 -1.39 7.07 -8.75
CA ASP A 113 -1.22 8.35 -9.47
C ASP A 113 -1.34 9.55 -8.51
N ASP A 114 -0.52 9.55 -7.46
CA ASP A 114 -0.61 10.52 -6.37
C ASP A 114 0.31 11.75 -6.55
N GLY A 115 1.10 11.79 -7.61
CA GLY A 115 2.13 12.78 -7.89
C GLY A 115 3.55 12.28 -7.60
N TYR A 116 4.53 13.12 -7.91
CA TYR A 116 5.95 12.86 -7.64
C TYR A 116 6.19 12.72 -6.12
N VAL A 117 6.64 11.53 -5.69
CA VAL A 117 6.95 11.27 -4.27
C VAL A 117 8.38 11.72 -3.99
N SER A 118 8.55 12.71 -3.11
CA SER A 118 9.89 13.17 -2.73
C SER A 118 10.63 12.11 -1.92
N ASP A 119 11.90 11.88 -2.26
CA ASP A 119 12.84 11.01 -1.54
C ASP A 119 13.73 11.75 -0.52
N ALA A 120 13.45 13.03 -0.27
CA ALA A 120 14.24 13.87 0.62
C ALA A 120 14.18 13.44 2.11
N ASP A 121 13.21 12.62 2.49
CA ASP A 121 13.05 12.07 3.84
C ASP A 121 13.73 10.69 4.02
N ALA A 122 14.25 10.07 2.96
CA ALA A 122 14.77 8.70 2.99
C ALA A 122 15.76 8.42 4.13
N ALA A 123 16.68 9.35 4.39
CA ALA A 123 17.73 9.20 5.41
C ALA A 123 17.25 9.49 6.84
N LYS A 124 15.99 9.91 7.01
CA LYS A 124 15.41 10.35 8.30
C LYS A 124 14.37 9.39 8.83
N ILE A 125 14.10 8.30 8.12
CA ILE A 125 13.05 7.36 8.49
C ILE A 125 13.53 6.50 9.65
N ASP A 126 12.79 6.52 10.75
CA ASP A 126 12.96 5.58 11.85
C ASP A 126 12.08 4.35 11.57
N TYR A 127 12.70 3.26 11.13
CA TYR A 127 11.98 2.04 10.75
C TYR A 127 11.50 1.22 11.95
N ASP A 128 12.03 1.48 13.15
CA ASP A 128 11.58 0.82 14.38
C ASP A 128 10.32 1.51 14.91
N GLU A 129 10.30 2.86 14.94
CA GLU A 129 9.09 3.64 15.23
C GLU A 129 7.99 3.32 14.22
N LEU A 130 8.34 3.27 12.93
CA LEU A 130 7.39 2.94 11.87
C LEU A 130 6.79 1.54 12.03
N LEU A 131 7.62 0.54 12.38
CA LEU A 131 7.12 -0.81 12.64
C LEU A 131 6.16 -0.83 13.84
N SER A 132 6.50 -0.11 14.91
CA SER A 132 5.63 0.00 16.08
C SER A 132 4.26 0.58 15.71
N ASP A 133 4.25 1.69 14.96
CA ASP A 133 3.01 2.33 14.49
C ASP A 133 2.19 1.39 13.60
N MET A 134 2.84 0.68 12.68
CA MET A 134 2.18 -0.29 11.81
C MET A 134 1.59 -1.48 12.59
N LYS A 135 2.27 -1.97 13.62
CA LYS A 135 1.74 -3.03 14.50
C LYS A 135 0.48 -2.56 15.22
N GLN A 136 0.50 -1.33 15.75
CA GLN A 136 -0.67 -0.74 16.38
C GLN A 136 -1.83 -0.59 15.38
N GLY A 137 -1.58 -0.02 14.20
CA GLY A 137 -2.60 0.13 13.16
C GLY A 137 -3.20 -1.20 12.73
N THR A 138 -2.36 -2.24 12.56
CA THR A 138 -2.81 -3.60 12.24
C THR A 138 -3.76 -4.16 13.32
N ALA A 139 -3.42 -3.96 14.59
CA ALA A 139 -4.28 -4.38 15.71
C ALA A 139 -5.61 -3.61 15.77
N GLU A 140 -5.62 -2.32 15.41
CA GLU A 140 -6.83 -1.51 15.32
C GLU A 140 -7.73 -1.96 14.14
N ASP A 141 -7.13 -2.27 12.98
CA ASP A 141 -7.83 -2.69 11.76
C ASP A 141 -8.47 -4.08 11.88
N ASN A 142 -7.97 -4.93 12.79
CA ASN A 142 -8.51 -6.26 13.05
C ASN A 142 -9.99 -6.26 13.47
N GLN A 143 -10.50 -5.17 14.05
CA GLN A 143 -11.93 -5.06 14.34
C GLN A 143 -12.75 -5.09 13.04
N ALA A 144 -12.38 -4.27 12.05
CA ALA A 144 -13.09 -4.20 10.77
C ALA A 144 -13.00 -5.51 9.98
N ARG A 145 -11.86 -6.22 10.08
CA ARG A 145 -11.69 -7.56 9.47
C ARG A 145 -12.71 -8.56 10.03
N ARG A 146 -12.85 -8.63 11.35
CA ARG A 146 -13.83 -9.51 12.01
C ARG A 146 -15.27 -9.14 11.66
N GLU A 147 -15.60 -7.85 11.60
CA GLU A 147 -16.92 -7.36 11.19
C GLU A 147 -17.29 -7.79 9.76
N GLN A 148 -16.29 -8.00 8.91
CA GLN A 148 -16.42 -8.48 7.54
C GLN A 148 -16.31 -10.01 7.40
N GLY A 149 -16.17 -10.75 8.51
CA GLY A 149 -16.08 -12.21 8.52
C GLY A 149 -14.68 -12.77 8.23
N TYR A 150 -13.64 -11.93 8.21
CA TYR A 150 -12.26 -12.36 8.05
C TYR A 150 -11.57 -12.61 9.40
N GLY A 151 -10.60 -13.54 9.42
CA GLY A 151 -9.70 -13.74 10.55
C GLY A 151 -8.77 -12.54 10.77
N THR A 152 -8.26 -12.40 11.99
CA THR A 152 -7.30 -11.33 12.30
C THR A 152 -5.93 -11.58 11.70
N VAL A 153 -5.16 -10.51 11.58
CA VAL A 153 -3.77 -10.53 11.17
C VAL A 153 -2.92 -9.80 12.20
N ASP A 154 -1.75 -10.34 12.51
CA ASP A 154 -0.74 -9.68 13.31
C ASP A 154 0.49 -9.39 12.46
N LEU A 155 0.98 -8.15 12.50
CA LEU A 155 2.29 -7.82 11.95
C LEU A 155 3.36 -8.27 12.94
N VAL A 156 4.06 -9.36 12.64
CA VAL A 156 5.11 -9.92 13.52
C VAL A 156 6.34 -9.01 13.52
N GLY A 157 6.75 -8.53 12.35
CA GLY A 157 7.93 -7.71 12.21
C GLY A 157 8.36 -7.48 10.77
N TRP A 158 9.58 -6.95 10.62
CA TRP A 158 10.27 -6.93 9.34
C TRP A 158 10.89 -8.30 9.06
N ALA A 159 10.46 -8.96 7.99
CA ALA A 159 11.18 -10.06 7.37
C ALA A 159 12.47 -9.55 6.70
N VAL A 160 12.37 -8.38 6.04
CA VAL A 160 13.50 -7.64 5.49
C VAL A 160 13.33 -6.17 5.87
N PRO A 161 14.25 -5.58 6.65
CA PRO A 161 14.16 -4.17 7.03
C PRO A 161 14.11 -3.26 5.80
N PRO A 162 13.36 -2.14 5.87
CA PRO A 162 13.22 -1.27 4.72
C PRO A 162 14.55 -0.65 4.26
N ARG A 163 14.70 -0.49 2.94
CA ARG A 163 15.86 0.17 2.33
C ARG A 163 15.43 0.94 1.09
N TYR A 164 15.92 2.17 1.00
CA TYR A 164 15.80 2.98 -0.22
C TYR A 164 17.06 2.86 -1.09
N ASP A 165 16.88 2.54 -2.37
CA ASP A 165 17.90 2.63 -3.40
C ASP A 165 17.71 3.94 -4.18
N ALA A 166 18.58 4.92 -3.90
CA ALA A 166 18.55 6.23 -4.52
C ALA A 166 18.95 6.22 -6.00
N GLY A 167 19.72 5.21 -6.45
CA GLY A 167 20.16 5.10 -7.84
C GLY A 167 19.04 4.58 -8.74
N SER A 168 18.32 3.57 -8.28
CA SER A 168 17.22 2.97 -9.02
C SER A 168 15.83 3.53 -8.68
N LYS A 169 15.76 4.44 -7.69
CA LYS A 169 14.55 5.08 -7.16
C LYS A 169 13.50 4.07 -6.71
N LYS A 170 13.96 3.10 -5.92
CA LYS A 170 13.14 1.98 -5.43
C LYS A 170 13.22 1.88 -3.91
N LEU A 171 12.08 1.58 -3.30
CA LEU A 171 11.97 1.34 -1.86
C LEU A 171 11.58 -0.12 -1.64
N HIS A 172 12.36 -0.84 -0.83
CA HIS A 172 12.24 -2.28 -0.61
C HIS A 172 11.97 -2.55 0.85
N TRP A 173 11.08 -3.49 1.17
CA TRP A 173 10.92 -4.04 2.51
C TRP A 173 10.17 -5.36 2.44
N ALA A 174 10.20 -6.13 3.51
CA ALA A 174 9.31 -7.27 3.65
C ALA A 174 8.77 -7.37 5.08
N LYS A 175 7.48 -7.69 5.19
CA LYS A 175 6.76 -7.90 6.43
C LYS A 175 6.53 -9.39 6.65
N GLU A 176 6.62 -9.80 7.90
CA GLU A 176 6.14 -11.10 8.36
C GLU A 176 4.76 -10.91 9.01
N LEU A 177 3.76 -11.62 8.50
CA LEU A 177 2.37 -11.54 8.94
C LEU A 177 1.93 -12.89 9.51
N HIS A 178 1.24 -12.88 10.63
CA HIS A 178 0.59 -14.06 11.19
C HIS A 178 -0.92 -13.93 11.03
N PHE A 179 -1.56 -14.88 10.36
CA PHE A 179 -3.02 -14.91 10.21
C PHE A 179 -3.64 -15.88 11.21
N GLU A 180 -4.76 -15.46 11.81
CA GLU A 180 -5.49 -16.25 12.79
C GLU A 180 -5.81 -17.66 12.26
N GLY A 181 -5.39 -18.67 13.01
CA GLY A 181 -5.64 -20.08 12.68
C GLY A 181 -4.68 -20.69 11.65
N GLN A 182 -3.70 -19.94 11.15
CA GLN A 182 -2.63 -20.48 10.31
C GLN A 182 -1.45 -20.94 11.17
N GLN A 183 -0.79 -22.03 10.76
CA GLN A 183 0.39 -22.54 11.45
C GLN A 183 1.63 -21.72 11.11
N ASP A 184 1.80 -21.40 9.82
CA ASP A 184 2.95 -20.69 9.29
C ASP A 184 2.62 -19.22 9.03
N ASN A 185 3.66 -18.39 9.01
CA ASN A 185 3.54 -16.97 8.74
C ASN A 185 3.59 -16.69 7.24
N THR A 186 2.92 -15.63 6.83
CA THR A 186 2.92 -15.13 5.44
C THR A 186 3.97 -14.05 5.27
N LEU A 187 4.70 -14.12 4.17
CA LEU A 187 5.60 -13.08 3.69
C LEU A 187 4.84 -12.08 2.82
N ASN A 188 5.04 -10.79 3.08
CA ASN A 188 4.67 -9.71 2.17
C ASN A 188 5.94 -8.94 1.81
N TYR A 189 6.47 -9.15 0.61
CA TYR A 189 7.68 -8.51 0.12
C TYR A 189 7.32 -7.40 -0.86
N ASP A 190 7.45 -6.15 -0.42
CA ASP A 190 7.06 -4.98 -1.19
C ASP A 190 8.27 -4.31 -1.84
N ILE A 191 8.07 -3.90 -3.10
CA ILE A 191 8.92 -2.93 -3.77
C ILE A 191 8.07 -1.82 -4.37
N ARG A 192 8.39 -0.58 -4.02
CA ARG A 192 7.81 0.61 -4.65
C ARG A 192 8.79 1.13 -5.68
N VAL A 193 8.38 1.13 -6.94
CA VAL A 193 9.16 1.72 -8.05
C VAL A 193 8.62 3.12 -8.30
N LEU A 194 9.42 4.13 -7.99
CA LEU A 194 8.97 5.52 -8.11
C LEU A 194 9.02 5.97 -9.57
N GLY A 195 7.96 6.65 -10.00
CA GLY A 195 7.80 7.27 -11.31
C GLY A 195 7.56 8.77 -11.19
N ARG A 196 7.39 9.43 -12.34
CA ARG A 196 7.21 10.88 -12.43
C ARG A 196 5.97 11.38 -11.71
N HIS A 197 4.86 10.65 -11.84
CA HIS A 197 3.54 11.06 -11.35
C HIS A 197 3.02 10.16 -10.23
N GLY A 198 3.81 9.21 -9.75
CA GLY A 198 3.31 8.19 -8.87
C GLY A 198 4.31 7.07 -8.64
N TYR A 199 3.82 5.89 -8.30
CA TYR A 199 4.66 4.71 -8.13
C TYR A 199 3.92 3.43 -8.47
N LEU A 200 4.66 2.44 -8.99
CA LEU A 200 4.22 1.06 -9.04
C LEU A 200 4.49 0.39 -7.70
N SER A 201 3.55 -0.43 -7.26
CA SER A 201 3.67 -1.32 -6.11
C SER A 201 3.77 -2.75 -6.62
N LEU A 202 4.91 -3.38 -6.35
CA LEU A 202 5.17 -4.80 -6.59
C LEU A 202 5.15 -5.49 -5.22
N ASN A 203 4.04 -6.11 -4.84
CA ASN A 203 3.90 -6.80 -3.55
C ASN A 203 3.88 -8.30 -3.76
N ALA A 204 4.98 -8.98 -3.43
CA ALA A 204 5.07 -10.43 -3.49
C ALA A 204 4.44 -11.05 -2.23
N ILE A 205 3.56 -12.02 -2.45
CA ILE A 205 2.88 -12.80 -1.41
C ILE A 205 3.39 -14.23 -1.50
N ALA A 206 3.83 -14.78 -0.36
CA ALA A 206 4.31 -16.15 -0.23
C ALA A 206 4.23 -16.59 1.23
N ASP A 207 4.59 -17.84 1.51
CA ASP A 207 4.89 -18.28 2.87
C ASP A 207 6.25 -17.76 3.34
N MET A 208 6.42 -17.63 4.66
CA MET A 208 7.62 -17.01 5.26
C MET A 208 8.90 -17.84 5.04
N ASN A 209 8.77 -19.16 4.90
CA ASN A 209 9.88 -20.06 4.55
C ASN A 209 10.40 -19.82 3.12
N GLU A 210 9.62 -19.17 2.25
CA GLU A 210 10.00 -18.87 0.86
C GLU A 210 10.71 -17.52 0.68
N LEU A 211 11.08 -16.85 1.78
CA LEU A 211 11.74 -15.54 1.75
C LEU A 211 12.91 -15.47 0.77
N GLU A 212 13.78 -16.48 0.78
CA GLU A 212 14.99 -16.49 -0.04
C GLU A 212 14.66 -16.63 -1.52
N GLN A 213 13.72 -17.52 -1.86
CA GLN A 213 13.22 -17.71 -3.21
C GLN A 213 12.54 -16.43 -3.75
N VAL A 214 11.66 -15.82 -2.96
CA VAL A 214 10.98 -14.58 -3.32
C VAL A 214 11.99 -13.44 -3.50
N ARG A 215 12.98 -13.35 -2.61
CA ARG A 215 14.04 -12.32 -2.70
C ARG A 215 14.86 -12.45 -3.98
N GLU A 216 15.22 -13.67 -4.39
CA GLU A 216 15.90 -13.91 -5.66
C GLU A 216 15.00 -13.62 -6.87
N GLY A 217 13.75 -14.06 -6.82
CA GLY A 217 12.77 -13.80 -7.87
C GLY A 217 12.53 -12.30 -8.09
N MET A 218 12.33 -11.55 -7.02
CA MET A 218 12.17 -10.10 -7.07
C MET A 218 13.41 -9.39 -7.62
N GLN A 219 14.63 -9.86 -7.29
CA GLN A 219 15.87 -9.30 -7.87
C GLN A 219 15.95 -9.49 -9.39
N LYS A 220 15.39 -10.60 -9.92
CA LYS A 220 15.30 -10.85 -11.35
C LYS A 220 14.19 -10.06 -12.03
N LEU A 221 13.04 -9.90 -11.38
CA LEU A 221 11.89 -9.16 -11.91
C LEU A 221 12.15 -7.65 -11.99
N LEU A 222 12.90 -7.09 -11.03
CA LEU A 222 13.10 -5.65 -10.91
C LEU A 222 13.71 -4.97 -12.14
N PRO A 223 14.79 -5.48 -12.76
CA PRO A 223 15.34 -4.93 -13.99
C PRO A 223 14.39 -5.03 -15.19
N MET A 224 13.40 -5.91 -15.14
CA MET A 224 12.38 -6.08 -16.18
C MET A 224 11.26 -5.05 -16.06
N THR A 225 11.22 -4.25 -14.98
CA THR A 225 10.17 -3.25 -14.74
C THR A 225 10.69 -1.85 -15.03
N GLY A 226 10.03 -1.14 -15.94
CA GLY A 226 10.44 0.21 -16.34
C GLY A 226 9.27 1.16 -16.49
N PHE A 227 9.51 2.45 -16.24
CA PHE A 227 8.63 3.53 -16.70
C PHE A 227 9.07 3.98 -18.11
N ASP A 228 8.09 4.27 -18.95
CA ASP A 228 8.31 4.78 -20.30
C ASP A 228 8.95 6.16 -20.26
N GLU A 229 9.55 6.57 -21.37
CA GLU A 229 10.12 7.91 -21.50
C GLU A 229 9.07 8.99 -21.22
N GLY A 230 9.43 9.96 -20.37
CA GLY A 230 8.53 11.02 -19.91
C GLY A 230 7.70 10.64 -18.68
N ALA A 231 7.72 9.38 -18.25
CA ALA A 231 7.07 8.89 -17.03
C ALA A 231 8.07 8.45 -15.95
N ARG A 232 9.38 8.47 -16.22
CA ARG A 232 10.40 8.07 -15.24
C ARG A 232 10.53 9.10 -14.14
N TYR A 233 10.93 8.65 -12.95
CA TYR A 233 11.19 9.55 -11.82
C TYR A 233 12.16 10.69 -12.18
N ALA A 234 13.19 10.41 -12.97
CA ALA A 234 14.16 11.39 -13.45
C ALA A 234 13.59 12.43 -14.42
N ASP A 235 12.44 12.16 -15.04
CA ASP A 235 11.77 13.05 -15.99
C ASP A 235 10.88 14.10 -15.28
N HIS A 236 10.94 14.17 -13.94
CA HIS A 236 10.19 15.12 -13.13
C HIS A 236 10.52 16.56 -13.48
N ASN A 237 9.45 17.35 -13.71
CA ASN A 237 9.52 18.79 -13.84
C ASN A 237 8.93 19.46 -12.58
N PRO A 238 9.77 20.05 -11.71
CA PRO A 238 9.30 20.67 -10.46
C PRO A 238 8.44 21.92 -10.67
N SER A 239 8.40 22.48 -11.89
CA SER A 239 7.59 23.66 -12.19
C SER A 239 6.16 23.31 -12.61
N THR A 240 5.90 22.07 -13.04
CA THR A 240 4.61 21.67 -13.63
C THR A 240 3.98 20.45 -12.99
N ASP A 241 4.80 19.53 -12.49
CA ASP A 241 4.31 18.25 -12.03
C ASP A 241 3.72 18.35 -10.62
N LYS A 242 2.64 17.61 -10.39
CA LYS A 242 2.04 17.44 -9.07
C LYS A 242 3.04 16.73 -8.16
N ILE A 243 3.30 17.30 -6.99
CA ILE A 243 4.09 16.66 -5.92
C ILE A 243 3.10 15.94 -4.98
N ALA A 244 3.39 14.68 -4.65
CA ALA A 244 2.62 13.94 -3.67
C ALA A 244 2.68 14.65 -2.31
N SER A 245 1.60 14.61 -1.54
CA SER A 245 1.54 15.29 -0.23
C SER A 245 2.35 14.58 0.87
N TYR A 246 3.18 13.60 0.50
CA TYR A 246 3.89 12.69 1.39
C TYR A 246 5.22 12.24 0.77
N GLY A 247 6.14 11.75 1.62
CA GLY A 247 7.45 11.20 1.25
C GLY A 247 7.53 9.68 1.43
N LEU A 248 8.74 9.12 1.43
CA LEU A 248 8.96 7.68 1.46
C LEU A 248 8.53 7.01 2.76
N ALA A 249 8.65 7.70 3.91
CA ALA A 249 8.20 7.15 5.19
C ALA A 249 6.71 6.74 5.16
N THR A 250 5.92 7.53 4.45
CA THR A 250 4.47 7.32 4.31
C THR A 250 4.13 6.17 3.36
N LEU A 251 5.02 5.82 2.42
CA LEU A 251 4.80 4.72 1.47
C LEU A 251 4.83 3.35 2.15
N ILE A 252 5.68 3.18 3.15
CA ILE A 252 5.81 1.92 3.90
C ILE A 252 4.66 1.79 4.90
N GLY A 253 4.40 2.85 5.67
CA GLY A 253 3.43 2.83 6.79
C GLY A 253 1.96 2.86 6.40
N GLY A 254 1.61 2.89 5.11
CA GLY A 254 0.22 3.07 4.67
C GLY A 254 -0.28 4.47 5.01
N GLY A 255 -0.07 5.43 4.09
CA GLY A 255 -0.28 6.84 4.37
C GLY A 255 -1.63 7.20 5.00
N LEU A 256 -1.54 8.04 6.04
CA LEU A 256 -2.61 8.72 6.76
C LEU A 256 -3.45 7.95 7.80
N ALA A 257 -3.19 6.66 8.08
CA ALA A 257 -3.83 6.00 9.24
C ALA A 257 -3.50 6.73 10.57
N ALA A 258 -2.27 7.24 10.71
CA ALA A 258 -1.82 7.92 11.93
C ALA A 258 -2.46 9.31 12.20
N LYS A 259 -3.21 9.89 11.25
CA LYS A 259 -3.75 11.25 11.41
C LYS A 259 -5.24 11.33 11.62
N ALA A 260 -6.04 10.30 11.31
CA ALA A 260 -7.46 10.33 11.64
C ALA A 260 -7.68 10.39 13.16
N GLY A 261 -6.96 9.56 13.93
CA GLY A 261 -7.00 9.58 15.40
C GLY A 261 -6.42 10.87 16.00
N LEU A 262 -5.34 11.41 15.44
CA LEU A 262 -4.77 12.68 15.89
C LEU A 262 -5.67 13.87 15.55
N PHE A 263 -6.27 13.94 14.35
CA PHE A 263 -7.23 14.99 13.97
C PHE A 263 -8.58 14.84 14.66
N ALA A 264 -9.05 13.62 14.97
CA ALA A 264 -10.23 13.41 15.80
C ALA A 264 -9.97 13.84 17.25
N LYS A 265 -8.81 13.51 17.83
CA LYS A 265 -8.39 14.01 19.16
C LYS A 265 -8.20 15.53 19.15
N LEU A 266 -7.56 16.10 18.13
CA LEU A 266 -7.36 17.55 17.98
C LEU A 266 -8.70 18.26 17.78
N GLY A 267 -9.60 17.68 16.99
CA GLY A 267 -10.97 18.16 16.77
C GLY A 267 -11.83 18.10 18.04
N LEU A 268 -11.71 17.04 18.85
CA LEU A 268 -12.35 16.94 20.16
C LEU A 268 -11.80 17.95 21.16
N VAL A 269 -10.48 18.17 21.19
CA VAL A 269 -9.85 19.21 22.02
C VAL A 269 -10.29 20.60 21.57
N LEU A 270 -10.25 20.90 20.27
CA LEU A 270 -10.72 22.17 19.69
C LEU A 270 -12.21 22.38 19.96
N ALA A 271 -13.07 21.36 19.79
CA ALA A 271 -14.49 21.42 20.10
C ALA A 271 -14.77 21.60 21.60
N LYS A 272 -13.93 21.03 22.48
CA LYS A 272 -14.06 21.18 23.94
C LYS A 272 -13.60 22.55 24.43
N PHE A 273 -12.63 23.16 23.76
CA PHE A 273 -12.02 24.44 24.14
C PHE A 273 -12.33 25.62 23.19
N TRP A 274 -13.27 25.45 22.24
CA TRP A 274 -13.61 26.47 21.25
C TRP A 274 -14.05 27.81 21.86
N LYS A 275 -14.71 27.77 23.03
CA LYS A 275 -15.11 28.96 23.79
C LYS A 275 -13.90 29.76 24.29
N LEU A 276 -12.81 29.10 24.67
CA LEU A 276 -11.57 29.77 25.10
C LEU A 276 -10.84 30.38 23.89
N LEU A 277 -10.84 29.68 22.75
CA LEU A 277 -10.35 30.22 21.48
C LEU A 277 -11.14 31.45 21.04
N LEU A 278 -12.47 31.42 21.15
CA LEU A 278 -13.34 32.56 20.84
C LEU A 278 -13.06 33.76 21.75
N ILE A 279 -12.87 33.53 23.06
CA ILE A 279 -12.47 34.58 24.01
C ILE A 279 -11.09 35.14 23.67
N GLY A 280 -10.13 34.29 23.30
CA GLY A 280 -8.80 34.70 22.84
C GLY A 280 -8.85 35.57 21.58
N VAL A 281 -9.65 35.18 20.58
CA VAL A 281 -9.85 35.95 19.35
C VAL A 281 -10.55 37.29 19.64
N MET A 282 -11.55 37.30 20.53
CA MET A 282 -12.20 38.55 20.94
C MET A 282 -11.25 39.47 21.73
N ALA A 283 -10.39 38.93 22.58
CA ALA A 283 -9.40 39.70 23.32
C ALA A 283 -8.33 40.30 22.39
N VAL A 284 -7.85 39.54 21.40
CA VAL A 284 -6.93 40.02 20.36
C VAL A 284 -7.61 41.06 19.47
N GLY A 285 -8.84 40.81 19.02
CA GLY A 285 -9.63 41.76 18.23
C GLY A 285 -9.92 43.07 18.98
N ALA A 286 -10.22 43.00 20.27
CA ALA A 286 -10.39 44.17 21.14
C ALA A 286 -9.08 44.92 21.36
N GLY A 287 -7.96 44.20 21.52
CA GLY A 287 -6.61 44.79 21.63
C GLY A 287 -6.19 45.53 20.36
N ILE A 288 -6.41 44.92 19.19
CA ILE A 288 -6.17 45.54 17.89
C ILE A 288 -7.08 46.77 17.71
N ARG A 289 -8.39 46.66 17.98
CA ARG A 289 -9.32 47.79 17.89
C ARG A 289 -8.93 48.94 18.83
N LYS A 290 -8.42 48.66 20.03
CA LYS A 290 -7.93 49.67 20.98
C LYS A 290 -6.66 50.37 20.49
N LEU A 291 -5.74 49.64 19.87
CA LEU A 291 -4.51 50.18 19.27
C LEU A 291 -4.80 51.07 18.05
N PHE A 292 -5.81 50.74 17.23
CA PHE A 292 -6.19 51.54 16.06
C PHE A 292 -7.23 52.65 16.38
N GLY A 293 -8.04 52.50 17.42
CA GLY A 293 -8.97 53.54 17.90
C GLY A 293 -8.26 54.72 18.58
N ALA A 294 -7.22 54.45 19.38
CA ALA A 294 -6.44 55.49 20.07
C ALA A 294 -5.65 56.41 19.12
N ARG A 295 -5.44 56.01 17.86
CA ARG A 295 -4.84 56.87 16.82
C ARG A 295 -5.84 57.86 16.22
N LYS A 296 -7.15 57.60 16.31
CA LYS A 296 -8.18 58.44 15.69
C LYS A 296 -8.64 59.60 16.59
N GLU A 297 -8.55 59.45 17.92
CA GLU A 297 -8.87 60.53 18.87
C GLU A 297 -7.76 61.60 19.00
N ARG A 298 -6.50 61.28 18.72
CA ARG A 298 -5.40 62.29 18.74
C ARG A 298 -5.41 63.26 17.56
N GLN A 299 -6.32 63.10 16.60
CA GLN A 299 -6.52 64.05 15.49
C GLN A 299 -7.80 64.90 15.65
N GLY A 300 -8.52 64.77 16.77
CA GLY A 300 -9.85 65.38 16.96
C GLY A 300 -9.96 66.54 17.96
N THR A 301 -8.86 67.05 18.53
CA THR A 301 -8.91 68.18 19.47
C THR A 301 -7.90 69.26 19.08
N VAL A 302 -8.26 70.03 18.06
CA VAL A 302 -7.77 71.41 17.89
C VAL A 302 -9.00 72.31 17.92
N ARG A 303 -9.24 72.92 19.08
CA ARG A 303 -9.82 74.25 19.23
C ARG A 303 -9.14 74.91 20.40
#